data_AF-A0A0G1QFI8-F1
#
_entry.id   AF-A0A0G1QFI8-F1
#
_cell.length_a   1.000
_cell.length_b   1.000
_cell.length_c   1.000
_cell.angle_alpha   90.00
_cell.angle_beta   90.00
_cell.angle_gamma   90.00
#
_symmetry.space_group_name_H-M   'P 1'
#
loop_
_entity.id
_entity.type
_entity.pdbx_description
1 polymer ?
#
loop_
_entity_poly.entity_id
_entity_poly.type
_entity_poly.pdbx_seq_one_letter_code
_entity_poly.pdbx_strand_id
1 'polypeptide(L)'
;MLLFLSAQDINFLEVGLIDVQGQLLSFKKVEVPPEKYLATVSEFLDEQKISADDLTKIIVVSGPGSFTASRLTVTIANSLSFAKNLPIIGIENPDRQNGEALIKKKAQAWIDLSPNKFVSPVYDRPPNITVKK
;
A
#
# COMPACT_ATOMS: atom_id res chain seq x y z
N MET A 1 8.31 -6.26 11.21
CA MET A 1 7.39 -5.09 11.14
C MET A 1 6.44 -5.23 9.95
N LEU A 2 5.33 -4.48 9.94
CA LEU A 2 4.40 -4.47 8.81
C LEU A 2 4.63 -3.22 7.95
N LEU A 3 4.68 -3.39 6.64
CA LEU A 3 4.72 -2.30 5.66
C LEU A 3 3.30 -1.93 5.23
N PHE A 4 2.95 -0.65 5.30
CA PHE A 4 1.69 -0.10 4.81
C PHE A 4 1.93 0.69 3.52
N LEU A 5 1.08 0.45 2.50
CA LEU A 5 1.12 1.16 1.22
C LEU A 5 -0.28 1.62 0.81
N SER A 6 -0.41 2.89 0.40
CA SER A 6 -1.65 3.45 -0.13
C SER A 6 -1.35 4.50 -1.19
N ALA A 7 -2.00 4.38 -2.36
CA ALA A 7 -2.06 5.46 -3.35
C ALA A 7 -3.44 5.41 -4.04
N GLN A 8 -4.36 6.23 -3.53
CA GLN A 8 -5.69 6.41 -4.12
C GLN A 8 -5.75 7.66 -5.02
N ASP A 9 -4.88 8.63 -4.78
CA ASP A 9 -4.60 9.78 -5.66
C ASP A 9 -3.35 9.48 -6.49
N ILE A 10 -3.33 9.93 -7.75
CA ILE A 10 -2.19 9.72 -8.66
C ILE A 10 -0.94 10.52 -8.26
N ASN A 11 -1.12 11.64 -7.55
CA ASN A 11 -0.03 12.53 -7.18
C ASN A 11 0.63 12.15 -5.86
N PHE A 12 0.02 11.27 -5.07
CA PHE A 12 0.48 10.99 -3.72
C PHE A 12 0.66 9.50 -3.47
N LEU A 13 1.79 9.18 -2.84
CA LEU A 13 2.05 7.89 -2.24
C LEU A 13 2.11 8.05 -0.71
N GLU A 14 1.37 7.21 -0.01
CA GLU A 14 1.41 7.09 1.43
C GLU A 14 2.09 5.76 1.80
N VAL A 15 3.18 5.85 2.56
CA VAL A 15 3.97 4.71 3.02
C VAL A 15 4.06 4.78 4.54
N GLY A 16 3.93 3.64 5.22
CA GLY A 16 4.04 3.58 6.66
C GLY A 16 4.63 2.28 7.17
N LEU A 17 5.12 2.33 8.40
CA LEU A 17 5.57 1.17 9.16
C LEU A 17 4.73 1.03 10.40
N ILE A 18 4.32 -0.20 10.65
CA ILE A 18 3.50 -0.57 11.79
C ILE A 18 4.24 -1.67 12.55
N ASP A 19 4.24 -1.57 13.87
CA ASP A 19 4.74 -2.62 14.74
C ASP A 19 3.76 -3.82 14.78
N VAL A 20 4.25 -4.97 15.26
CA VAL A 20 3.44 -6.18 15.48
C VAL A 20 2.29 -5.96 16.47
N GLN A 21 2.34 -4.90 17.28
CA GLN A 21 1.28 -4.46 18.19
C GLN A 21 0.30 -3.45 17.56
N GLY A 22 0.42 -3.18 16.25
CA GLY A 22 -0.49 -2.28 15.54
C GLY A 22 -0.18 -0.79 15.73
N GLN A 23 0.92 -0.46 16.40
CA GLN A 23 1.35 0.91 16.61
C GLN A 23 2.06 1.45 15.38
N LEU A 24 1.76 2.69 15.00
CA LEU A 24 2.45 3.38 13.92
C LEU A 24 3.86 3.77 14.36
N LEU A 25 4.88 3.30 13.64
CA LEU A 25 6.28 3.60 13.88
C LEU A 25 6.76 4.81 13.06
N SER A 26 6.40 4.82 11.77
CA SER A 26 6.77 5.89 10.84
C SER A 26 5.73 5.98 9.73
N PHE A 27 5.46 7.19 9.26
CA PHE A 27 4.53 7.45 8.19
C PHE A 27 5.02 8.61 7.34
N LYS A 28 4.90 8.48 6.02
CA LYS A 28 5.25 9.52 5.07
C LYS A 28 4.20 9.57 3.97
N LYS A 29 3.65 10.75 3.75
CA LYS A 29 2.89 11.08 2.54
C LYS A 29 3.80 11.90 1.64
N VAL A 30 4.04 11.41 0.43
CA VAL A 30 4.95 12.03 -0.53
C VAL A 30 4.17 12.42 -1.76
N GLU A 31 4.32 13.66 -2.21
CA GLU A 31 3.89 14.07 -3.54
C GLU A 31 4.93 13.57 -4.55
N VAL A 32 4.53 12.60 -5.36
CA VAL A 32 5.44 11.88 -6.26
C VAL A 32 4.63 11.31 -7.42
N PRO A 33 5.15 11.37 -8.66
CA PRO A 33 4.46 10.77 -9.78
C PRO A 33 4.58 9.23 -9.74
N PRO A 34 3.63 8.48 -10.35
CA PRO A 34 3.55 7.02 -10.19
C PRO A 34 4.80 6.24 -10.62
N GLU A 35 5.54 6.72 -11.62
CA GLU A 35 6.80 6.13 -12.09
C GLU A 35 7.90 6.06 -11.00
N LYS A 36 7.79 6.87 -9.95
CA LYS A 36 8.77 6.91 -8.85
C LYS A 36 8.30 6.19 -7.59
N TYR A 37 7.09 5.60 -7.57
CA TYR A 37 6.56 4.98 -6.35
C TYR A 37 7.48 3.91 -5.77
N LEU A 38 8.04 3.01 -6.60
CA LEU A 38 8.94 1.97 -6.11
C LEU A 38 10.22 2.56 -5.50
N ALA A 39 10.80 3.56 -6.15
CA ALA A 39 11.99 4.26 -5.63
C ALA A 39 11.67 4.92 -4.28
N THR A 40 10.52 5.59 -4.16
CA THR A 40 10.09 6.22 -2.90
C THR A 40 9.83 5.21 -1.79
N VAL A 41 9.30 4.02 -2.09
CA VAL A 41 9.18 2.95 -1.08
C VAL A 41 10.56 2.48 -0.62
N SER A 42 11.51 2.29 -1.55
CA SER A 42 12.88 1.91 -1.22
C SER A 42 13.57 2.97 -0.36
N GLU A 43 13.53 4.23 -0.79
CA GLU A 43 14.10 5.37 -0.06
C GLU A 43 13.51 5.49 1.35
N PHE A 44 12.20 5.29 1.50
CA PHE A 44 11.56 5.28 2.81
C PHE A 44 12.08 4.15 3.70
N LEU A 45 12.22 2.93 3.18
CA LEU A 45 12.79 1.82 3.95
C LEU A 45 14.25 2.07 4.35
N ASP A 46 15.05 2.63 3.44
CA ASP A 46 16.44 3.00 3.67
C ASP A 46 16.57 4.11 4.73
N GLU A 47 15.72 5.14 4.69
CA GLU A 47 15.63 6.20 5.71
C GLU A 47 15.36 5.63 7.10
N GLN A 48 14.56 4.57 7.19
CA GLN A 48 14.25 3.87 8.43
C GLN A 48 15.29 2.80 8.80
N LYS A 49 16.30 2.57 7.95
CA LYS A 49 17.33 1.52 8.07
C LYS A 49 16.75 0.12 8.18
N ILE A 50 15.71 -0.14 7.40
CA ILE A 50 14.95 -1.40 7.40
C ILE A 50 15.19 -2.10 6.07
N SER A 51 15.64 -3.34 6.13
CA SER A 51 15.71 -4.16 4.94
C SER A 51 14.33 -4.78 4.65
N ALA A 52 14.12 -5.19 3.40
CA ALA A 52 12.92 -5.93 3.03
C ALA A 52 12.77 -7.27 3.80
N ASP A 53 13.85 -7.81 4.36
CA ASP A 53 13.86 -9.06 5.14
C ASP A 53 13.40 -8.85 6.60
N ASP A 54 13.39 -7.60 7.10
CA ASP A 54 12.85 -7.26 8.43
C ASP A 54 11.31 -7.11 8.43
N LEU A 55 10.72 -7.10 7.24
CA LEU A 55 9.28 -7.04 7.05
C LEU A 55 8.67 -8.42 7.30
N THR A 56 7.53 -8.43 7.99
CA THR A 56 6.82 -9.66 8.38
C THR A 56 5.46 -9.78 7.72
N LYS A 57 4.91 -8.67 7.20
CA LYS A 57 3.61 -8.60 6.51
C LYS A 57 3.52 -7.31 5.70
N ILE A 58 2.75 -7.33 4.62
CA ILE A 58 2.44 -6.15 3.80
C ILE A 58 0.94 -5.87 3.86
N ILE A 59 0.58 -4.63 4.17
CA ILE A 59 -0.79 -4.13 4.11
C ILE A 59 -0.86 -3.14 2.95
N VAL A 60 -1.78 -3.34 2.03
CA VAL A 60 -1.97 -2.44 0.88
C VAL A 60 -3.43 -2.02 0.75
N VAL A 61 -3.65 -0.72 0.57
CA VAL A 61 -4.96 -0.20 0.18
C VAL A 61 -5.20 -0.54 -1.29
N SER A 62 -6.15 -1.43 -1.51
CA SER A 62 -6.54 -1.90 -2.85
C SER A 62 -7.39 -0.88 -3.61
N GLY A 63 -8.11 0.00 -2.91
CA GLY A 63 -8.96 1.04 -3.50
C GLY A 63 -10.22 1.31 -2.68
N PRO A 64 -11.28 1.89 -3.27
CA PRO A 64 -11.34 2.42 -4.63
C PRO A 64 -10.38 3.62 -4.84
N GLY A 65 -9.76 3.73 -6.01
CA GLY A 65 -8.84 4.83 -6.28
C GLY A 65 -8.50 5.02 -7.76
N SER A 66 -7.53 5.91 -8.00
CA SER A 66 -6.96 6.15 -9.33
C SER A 66 -6.46 4.84 -9.96
N PHE A 67 -6.86 4.62 -11.22
CA PHE A 67 -6.52 3.40 -11.96
C PHE A 67 -5.00 3.13 -11.99
N THR A 68 -4.22 4.15 -12.33
CA THR A 68 -2.76 4.07 -12.41
C THR A 68 -2.14 3.88 -11.03
N ALA A 69 -2.55 4.70 -10.06
CA ALA A 69 -1.96 4.69 -8.72
C ALA A 69 -2.23 3.38 -7.98
N SER A 70 -3.50 2.97 -7.91
CA SER A 70 -3.89 1.75 -7.21
C SER A 70 -3.31 0.51 -7.86
N ARG A 71 -3.23 0.46 -9.20
CA ARG A 71 -2.55 -0.65 -9.89
C ARG A 71 -1.07 -0.72 -9.56
N LEU A 72 -0.35 0.40 -9.62
CA LEU A 72 1.08 0.40 -9.34
C LEU A 72 1.37 0.03 -7.88
N THR A 73 0.65 0.63 -6.93
CA THR A 73 0.83 0.34 -5.50
C THR A 73 0.52 -1.11 -5.16
N VAL A 74 -0.57 -1.68 -5.67
CA VAL A 74 -0.89 -3.11 -5.50
C VAL A 74 0.14 -4.01 -6.18
N THR A 75 0.65 -3.62 -7.36
CA THR A 75 1.69 -4.38 -8.07
C THR A 75 3.00 -4.40 -7.28
N ILE A 76 3.42 -3.27 -6.72
CA ILE A 76 4.60 -3.17 -5.87
C ILE A 76 4.43 -4.07 -4.64
N ALA A 77 3.28 -3.98 -3.97
CA ALA A 77 2.98 -4.79 -2.79
C ALA A 77 2.99 -6.30 -3.08
N ASN A 78 2.30 -6.73 -4.14
CA ASN A 78 2.29 -8.13 -4.57
C ASN A 78 3.70 -8.62 -4.96
N SER A 79 4.48 -7.80 -5.68
CA SER A 79 5.83 -8.17 -6.12
C SER A 79 6.76 -8.35 -4.92
N LEU A 80 6.69 -7.45 -3.94
CA LEU A 80 7.48 -7.56 -2.71
C LEU A 80 7.04 -8.76 -1.88
N SER A 81 5.73 -8.99 -1.74
CA SER A 81 5.15 -10.17 -1.09
C SER A 81 5.66 -11.46 -1.74
N PHE A 82 5.62 -11.55 -3.06
CA PHE A 82 6.11 -12.71 -3.80
C PHE A 82 7.61 -12.91 -3.64
N ALA A 83 8.41 -11.87 -3.84
CA ALA A 83 9.88 -11.95 -3.82
C ALA A 83 10.43 -12.32 -2.44
N LYS A 84 9.77 -11.89 -1.36
CA LYS A 84 10.18 -12.13 0.03
C LYS A 84 9.33 -13.17 0.76
N ASN A 85 8.40 -13.82 0.04
CA ASN A 85 7.44 -14.77 0.60
C ASN A 85 6.69 -14.21 1.83
N LEU A 86 6.31 -12.93 1.76
CA LEU A 86 5.63 -12.23 2.86
C LEU A 86 4.11 -12.33 2.72
N PRO A 87 3.37 -12.53 3.83
CA PRO A 87 1.92 -12.44 3.81
C PRO A 87 1.47 -11.03 3.39
N ILE A 88 0.44 -10.95 2.53
CA ILE A 88 -0.14 -9.69 2.06
C ILE A 88 -1.62 -9.60 2.44
N ILE A 89 -2.05 -8.41 2.86
CA ILE A 89 -3.45 -8.09 3.15
C ILE A 89 -3.88 -6.93 2.27
N GLY A 90 -4.93 -7.14 1.50
CA GLY A 90 -5.63 -6.08 0.77
C GLY A 90 -6.75 -5.51 1.63
N ILE A 91 -6.76 -4.18 1.79
CA ILE A 91 -7.85 -3.47 2.48
C ILE A 91 -8.50 -2.44 1.56
N GLU A 92 -9.72 -2.05 1.87
CA GLU A 92 -10.43 -0.98 1.18
C GLU A 92 -10.47 0.30 2.01
N ASN A 93 -10.44 1.44 1.33
CA ASN A 93 -10.55 2.78 1.93
C ASN A 93 -11.52 3.68 1.13
N PRO A 94 -12.82 3.33 1.05
CA PRO A 94 -13.79 4.07 0.24
C PRO A 94 -13.95 5.54 0.65
N ASP A 95 -13.77 5.84 1.94
CA ASP A 95 -13.87 7.20 2.49
C ASP A 95 -12.61 8.05 2.22
N ARG A 96 -11.58 7.49 1.57
CA ARG A 96 -10.29 8.16 1.29
C ARG A 96 -9.67 8.78 2.54
N GLN A 97 -9.76 8.07 3.67
CA GLN A 97 -9.14 8.50 4.91
C GLN A 97 -7.63 8.58 4.73
N ASN A 98 -7.00 9.57 5.38
CA ASN A 98 -5.55 9.64 5.45
C ASN A 98 -4.98 8.34 6.03
N GLY A 99 -3.92 7.80 5.41
CA GLY A 99 -3.30 6.54 5.82
C GLY A 99 -2.91 6.51 7.30
N GLU A 100 -2.40 7.60 7.86
CA GLU A 100 -2.03 7.69 9.27
C GLU A 100 -3.24 7.47 10.19
N ALA A 101 -4.36 8.12 9.88
CA ALA A 101 -5.61 7.98 10.61
C ALA A 101 -6.20 6.57 10.46
N LEU A 102 -6.11 5.99 9.26
CA LEU A 102 -6.59 4.65 8.97
C LEU A 102 -5.80 3.59 9.76
N ILE A 103 -4.47 3.72 9.80
CA ILE A 103 -3.58 2.85 10.59
C ILE A 103 -3.95 2.93 12.07
N LYS A 104 -4.01 4.14 12.65
CA LYS A 104 -4.34 4.34 14.06
C LYS A 104 -5.70 3.73 14.45
N LYS A 105 -6.66 3.69 13.53
CA LYS A 105 -8.00 3.16 13.78
C LYS A 105 -8.11 1.65 13.60
N LYS A 106 -7.40 1.07 12.63
CA LYS A 106 -7.66 -0.30 12.15
C LYS A 106 -6.45 -1.24 12.16
N ALA A 107 -5.23 -0.76 12.46
CA ALA A 107 -4.02 -1.58 12.39
C ALA A 107 -4.10 -2.87 13.20
N GLN A 108 -4.67 -2.81 14.41
CA GLN A 108 -4.85 -4.00 15.24
C GLN A 108 -5.68 -5.09 14.55
N ALA A 109 -6.75 -4.70 13.87
CA ALA A 109 -7.60 -5.65 13.15
C ALA A 109 -6.86 -6.32 11.98
N TRP A 110 -5.91 -5.64 11.33
CA TRP A 110 -5.18 -6.18 10.19
C TRP A 110 -4.10 -7.19 10.57
N ILE A 111 -3.62 -7.14 11.82
CA ILE A 111 -2.63 -8.10 12.31
C ILE A 111 -3.20 -9.51 12.34
N ASP A 112 -4.47 -9.66 12.71
CA ASP A 112 -5.12 -10.96 12.84
C ASP A 112 -5.81 -11.44 11.55
N LEU A 113 -5.84 -10.60 10.50
CA LEU A 113 -6.43 -11.00 9.23
C LEU A 113 -5.62 -12.10 8.54
N SER A 114 -6.37 -13.06 7.99
CA SER A 114 -5.81 -14.11 7.15
C SER A 114 -5.23 -13.52 5.86
N PRO A 115 -4.01 -13.92 5.46
CA PRO A 115 -3.36 -13.39 4.28
C PRO A 115 -4.10 -13.73 2.99
N ASN A 116 -4.12 -12.77 2.07
CA ASN A 116 -4.54 -12.99 0.70
C ASN A 116 -3.42 -13.71 -0.06
N LYS A 117 -3.81 -14.56 -1.04
CA LYS A 117 -2.85 -15.14 -1.99
C LYS A 117 -2.22 -14.07 -2.90
N PHE A 118 -3.04 -13.09 -3.30
CA PHE A 118 -2.65 -11.88 -4.03
C PHE A 118 -3.76 -10.84 -3.83
N VAL A 119 -3.44 -9.57 -4.06
CA VAL A 119 -4.40 -8.46 -3.98
C VAL A 119 -4.68 -7.92 -5.37
N SER A 120 -5.93 -7.59 -5.67
CA SER A 120 -6.33 -6.90 -6.91
C SER A 120 -6.75 -5.46 -6.61
N PRO A 121 -6.41 -4.49 -7.46
CA PRO A 121 -6.82 -3.11 -7.26
C PRO A 121 -8.31 -2.92 -7.57
N VAL A 122 -8.94 -2.00 -6.83
CA VAL A 122 -10.32 -1.54 -7.01
C VAL A 122 -10.28 -0.09 -7.51
N TYR A 123 -11.00 0.20 -8.59
CA TYR A 123 -10.94 1.51 -9.26
C TYR A 123 -12.18 2.35 -9.00
N ASP A 124 -12.02 3.67 -9.01
CA ASP A 124 -13.14 4.62 -8.85
C ASP A 124 -14.12 4.67 -10.02
N ARG A 125 -13.70 4.19 -11.20
CA ARG A 125 -14.46 4.35 -12.45
C ARG A 125 -14.31 3.12 -13.34
N PRO A 126 -15.32 2.84 -14.18
CA PRO A 126 -15.22 1.79 -15.18
C PRO A 126 -14.09 2.10 -16.19
N PRO A 127 -13.59 1.07 -16.90
CA PRO A 127 -12.60 1.25 -17.96
C PRO A 127 -13.07 2.26 -19.01
N ASN A 128 -12.26 3.28 -19.29
CA ASN A 128 -12.50 4.21 -20.38
C ASN A 128 -11.85 3.68 -21.67
N ILE A 129 -12.46 2.66 -22.27
CA ILE A 129 -11.98 2.05 -23.52
C ILE A 129 -12.57 2.86 -24.68
N THR A 130 -11.76 3.70 -25.31
CA THR A 130 -12.15 4.37 -26.55
C THR A 130 -12.22 3.35 -27.67
N VAL A 131 -13.43 2.91 -28.02
CA VAL A 131 -13.67 2.23 -29.30
C VAL A 131 -13.44 3.27 -30.38
N LYS A 132 -12.42 3.10 -31.22
CA LYS A 132 -12.26 3.94 -32.43
C LYS A 132 -13.55 3.83 -33.23
N LYS A 133 -14.17 4.98 -33.54
CA LYS A 133 -15.20 5.08 -34.57
C LYS A 133 -14.58 4.80 -35.94
#